data_AF-A0A822BR54-F1
#
_entry.id   AF-A0A822BR54-F1
#
_cell.length_a   1.000
_cell.length_b   1.000
_cell.length_c   1.000
_cell.angle_alpha   90.00
_cell.angle_beta   90.00
_cell.angle_gamma   90.00
#
_symmetry.space_group_name_H-M   'P 1'
#
loop_
_entity.id
_entity.type
_entity.pdbx_description
1 polymer ?
#
loop_
_entity_poly.entity_id
_entity_poly.type
_entity_poly.pdbx_seq_one_letter_code
_entity_poly.pdbx_strand_id
1 'polypeptide(L)'
;VDFPITNLRLDHLKDVMSSSYEECVPTYNLFGISNHSGTVYSGHYVAQCKHPFTHDWHEFNDSSVHFISDTSSIISANAYVLFYERKKS
;
A
#
# COMPACT_ATOMS: atom_id res chain seq x y z
N VAL A 1 -8.48 8.69 3.86
CA VAL A 1 -7.15 8.73 4.50
C VAL A 1 -6.15 9.01 3.39
N ASP A 2 -5.24 9.94 3.59
CA ASP A 2 -4.15 10.16 2.63
C ASP A 2 -2.96 9.26 3.00
N PHE A 3 -2.32 8.65 2.01
CA PHE A 3 -1.19 7.74 2.22
C PHE A 3 -0.24 7.74 1.01
N PRO A 4 1.09 7.77 1.24
CA PRO A 4 2.05 7.88 0.16
C PRO A 4 2.34 6.53 -0.52
N ILE A 5 2.16 6.43 -1.84
CA ILE A 5 2.48 5.20 -2.60
C ILE A 5 3.98 4.86 -2.53
N THR A 6 4.84 5.87 -2.39
CA THR A 6 6.30 5.68 -2.31
C THR A 6 6.92 6.47 -1.18
N ASN A 7 8.05 5.99 -0.68
CA ASN A 7 8.87 6.67 0.31
C ASN A 7 8.11 7.05 1.59
N LEU A 8 7.22 6.18 2.08
CA LEU A 8 6.65 6.32 3.42
C LEU A 8 7.80 6.31 4.43
N ARG A 9 7.86 7.36 5.26
CA ARG A 9 8.80 7.48 6.36
C ARG A 9 8.06 7.42 7.68
N LEU A 10 8.57 6.61 8.60
CA LEU A 10 8.02 6.45 9.95
C LEU A 10 8.90 7.18 10.99
N ASP A 11 9.42 8.36 10.63
CA ASP A 11 10.32 9.15 11.49
C ASP A 11 9.75 9.43 12.88
N HIS A 12 8.43 9.58 12.98
CA HIS A 12 7.74 9.86 14.23
C HIS A 12 7.76 8.67 15.21
N LEU A 13 8.14 7.48 14.77
CA LEU A 13 8.29 6.28 15.60
C LEU A 13 9.74 6.03 16.01
N LYS A 14 10.69 6.92 15.69
CA LYS A 14 12.12 6.73 15.98
C LYS A 14 12.41 6.34 17.44
N ASP A 15 11.69 6.93 18.38
CA ASP A 15 11.93 6.72 19.82
C ASP A 15 11.56 5.30 20.30
N VAL A 16 10.72 4.57 19.54
CA VAL A 16 10.30 3.19 19.85
C VAL A 16 10.93 2.16 18.92
N MET A 17 11.75 2.60 17.98
CA MET A 17 12.42 1.78 16.99
C MET A 17 13.81 1.39 17.55
N SER A 18 14.24 0.13 17.38
CA SER A 18 15.59 -0.36 17.71
C SER A 18 16.71 0.60 17.28
N SER A 19 17.79 0.66 18.07
CA SER A 19 18.98 1.46 17.79
C SER A 19 19.70 1.08 16.49
N SER A 20 19.39 -0.08 15.90
CA SER A 20 19.92 -0.52 14.61
C SER A 20 19.47 0.32 13.40
N TYR A 21 18.62 1.34 13.59
CA TYR A 21 18.17 2.25 12.54
C TYR A 21 18.57 3.71 12.77
N GLU A 22 19.55 3.96 13.65
CA GLU A 22 20.08 5.30 13.92
C GLU A 22 20.78 5.93 12.71
N GLU A 23 21.35 5.13 11.80
CA GLU A 23 22.10 5.64 10.64
C GLU A 23 21.22 5.97 9.42
N CYS A 24 20.06 5.33 9.26
CA CYS A 24 19.15 5.61 8.15
C CYS A 24 17.71 5.22 8.47
N VAL A 25 16.79 6.16 8.26
CA VAL A 25 15.36 5.96 8.51
C VAL A 25 14.81 5.01 7.45
N PRO A 26 14.22 3.86 7.83
CA PRO A 26 13.67 2.93 6.87
C PRO A 26 12.55 3.61 6.08
N THR A 27 12.69 3.58 4.76
CA THR A 27 11.68 4.05 3.81
C THR A 27 10.92 2.88 3.22
N TYR A 28 9.62 3.03 3.02
CA TYR A 28 8.76 1.97 2.51
C TYR A 28 8.03 2.38 1.24
N ASN A 29 7.78 1.42 0.36
CA ASN A 29 6.92 1.60 -0.82
C ASN A 29 5.67 0.73 -0.67
N LEU A 30 4.53 1.29 -1.06
CA LEU A 30 3.27 0.56 -1.13
C LEU A 30 3.34 -0.42 -2.30
N PHE A 31 2.95 -1.66 -2.06
CA PHE A 31 2.88 -2.69 -3.11
C PHE A 31 1.53 -3.41 -3.14
N GLY A 32 0.68 -3.22 -2.13
CA GLY A 32 -0.63 -3.84 -2.05
C GLY A 32 -1.62 -3.03 -1.23
N ILE A 33 -2.88 -3.07 -1.62
CA ILE A 33 -4.01 -2.48 -0.91
C ILE A 33 -5.15 -3.51 -0.89
N SER A 34 -5.76 -3.71 0.27
CA SER A 34 -7.10 -4.30 0.35
C SER A 34 -8.10 -3.15 0.49
N ASN A 35 -8.94 -3.00 -0.52
CA ASN A 35 -10.03 -2.03 -0.52
C ASN A 35 -11.31 -2.71 -0.04
N HIS A 36 -12.10 -2.00 0.76
CA HIS A 36 -13.44 -2.42 1.18
C HIS A 36 -14.47 -1.38 0.76
N SER A 37 -15.58 -1.85 0.19
CA SER A 37 -16.74 -1.01 -0.12
C SER A 37 -17.99 -1.59 0.53
N GLY A 38 -18.87 -0.71 1.03
CA GLY A 38 -20.07 -1.11 1.76
C GLY A 38 -19.95 -0.92 3.27
N THR A 39 -20.70 -1.70 4.02
CA THR A 39 -20.82 -1.60 5.48
C THR A 39 -19.98 -2.66 6.19
N VAL A 40 -19.79 -2.51 7.50
CA VAL A 40 -19.10 -3.51 8.33
C VAL A 40 -19.77 -4.90 8.34
N TYR A 41 -21.07 -4.97 8.02
CA TYR A 41 -21.84 -6.23 8.04
C TYR A 41 -22.11 -6.81 6.64
N SER A 42 -21.90 -6.00 5.59
CA SER A 42 -22.12 -6.40 4.20
C SER A 42 -21.37 -5.44 3.29
N GLY A 43 -20.44 -5.98 2.52
CA GLY A 43 -19.56 -5.22 1.64
C GLY A 43 -18.79 -6.13 0.72
N HIS A 44 -17.89 -5.54 -0.07
CA HIS A 44 -17.07 -6.23 -1.04
C HIS A 44 -15.61 -5.81 -0.92
N TYR A 45 -14.71 -6.79 -1.03
CA TYR A 45 -13.28 -6.56 -0.98
C TYR A 45 -12.65 -6.77 -2.35
N VAL A 46 -11.81 -5.83 -2.75
CA VAL A 46 -10.94 -5.96 -3.93
C VAL A 46 -9.51 -5.66 -3.53
N ALA A 47 -8.56 -6.28 -4.21
CA ALA A 47 -7.14 -6.03 -3.96
C ALA A 47 -6.53 -5.22 -5.11
N GLN A 48 -5.69 -4.25 -4.80
CA GLN A 48 -4.86 -3.56 -5.78
C GLN A 48 -3.40 -3.87 -5.47
N CYS A 49 -2.69 -4.50 -6.39
CA CYS A 49 -1.32 -4.97 -6.17
C CYS A 49 -0.39 -4.50 -7.27
N LYS A 50 0.84 -4.17 -6.88
CA LYS A 50 1.94 -3.83 -7.78
C LYS A 50 2.70 -5.09 -8.14
N HIS A 51 2.80 -5.38 -9.43
CA HIS A 51 3.55 -6.54 -9.91
C HIS A 51 5.06 -6.35 -9.67
N PRO A 52 5.77 -7.33 -9.07
CA PRO A 52 7.14 -7.15 -8.61
C PRO A 52 8.17 -6.94 -9.74
N PHE A 53 7.88 -7.44 -10.95
CA PHE A 53 8.82 -7.38 -12.08
C PHE A 53 8.53 -6.25 -13.06
N THR A 54 7.24 -6.02 -13.37
CA THR A 54 6.85 -4.97 -14.33
C THR A 54 6.55 -3.65 -13.66
N HIS A 55 6.34 -3.67 -12.33
CA HIS A 55 5.96 -2.51 -11.53
C HIS A 55 4.58 -1.92 -11.86
N ASP A 56 3.79 -2.65 -12.64
CA ASP A 56 2.43 -2.29 -13.01
C ASP A 56 1.43 -2.60 -11.90
N TRP A 57 0.43 -1.75 -11.76
CA TRP A 57 -0.66 -1.94 -10.82
C TRP A 57 -1.82 -2.68 -11.46
N HIS A 58 -2.39 -3.61 -10.72
CA HIS A 58 -3.55 -4.38 -11.12
C HIS A 58 -4.57 -4.44 -9.99
N GLU A 59 -5.85 -4.34 -10.34
CA GLU A 59 -6.96 -4.63 -9.46
C GLU A 59 -7.40 -6.09 -9.65
N PHE A 60 -7.61 -6.78 -8.54
CA PHE A 60 -8.09 -8.15 -8.45
C PHE A 60 -9.46 -8.10 -7.77
N ASN A 61 -10.49 -8.37 -8.56
CA ASN A 61 -11.88 -8.40 -8.16
C ASN A 61 -12.44 -9.80 -8.44
N ASP A 62 -12.34 -10.67 -7.42
CA ASP A 62 -12.65 -12.10 -7.50
C ASP A 62 -11.95 -12.80 -8.69
N SER A 63 -12.71 -13.17 -9.72
CA SER A 63 -12.21 -13.83 -10.92
C SER A 63 -11.68 -12.86 -11.99
N SER A 64 -11.82 -11.56 -11.78
CA SER A 64 -11.46 -10.52 -12.75
C SER A 64 -10.18 -9.79 -12.35
N VAL A 65 -9.29 -9.60 -13.32
CA VAL A 65 -8.04 -8.84 -13.15
C VAL A 65 -8.03 -7.68 -14.14
N HIS A 66 -7.78 -6.47 -13.65
CA HIS A 66 -7.76 -5.26 -14.45
C HIS A 66 -6.45 -4.49 -14.25
N PHE A 67 -5.83 -4.06 -15.35
CA PHE A 67 -4.68 -3.15 -15.30
C PHE A 67 -5.14 -1.75 -14.87
N ILE A 68 -4.41 -1.14 -13.95
CA ILE A 68 -4.65 0.22 -13.47
C ILE A 68 -3.70 1.17 -14.21
N SER A 69 -4.22 1.88 -15.20
CA SER A 69 -3.44 2.85 -16.00
C SER A 69 -3.16 4.15 -15.26
N ASP A 70 -4.11 4.63 -14.46
CA ASP A 70 -3.98 5.84 -13.67
C ASP A 70 -3.69 5.51 -12.21
N THR A 71 -2.43 5.61 -11.83
CA THR A 71 -1.98 5.37 -10.44
C THR A 71 -2.54 6.34 -9.42
N SER A 72 -3.13 7.47 -9.82
CA SER A 72 -3.80 8.38 -8.87
C SER A 72 -5.06 7.74 -8.26
N SER A 73 -5.69 6.80 -8.97
CA SER A 73 -6.87 6.05 -8.51
C SER A 73 -6.59 5.06 -7.36
N ILE A 74 -5.31 4.76 -7.11
CA ILE A 74 -4.86 3.87 -6.05
C ILE A 74 -5.13 4.49 -4.67
N ILE A 75 -5.04 5.82 -4.56
CA ILE A 75 -5.35 6.53 -3.32
C ILE A 75 -6.87 6.73 -3.26
N SER A 76 -7.53 5.94 -2.42
CA SER A 76 -8.98 5.93 -2.31
C SER A 76 -9.45 5.92 -0.86
N ALA A 77 -10.66 6.45 -0.62
CA ALA A 77 -11.33 6.36 0.66
C ALA A 77 -11.69 4.91 1.06
N ASN A 78 -11.71 4.00 0.08
CA ASN A 78 -12.00 2.57 0.30
C ASN A 78 -10.78 1.77 0.79
N ALA A 79 -9.58 2.37 0.80
CA ALA A 79 -8.37 1.69 1.26
C ALA A 79 -8.50 1.32 2.74
N TYR A 80 -8.50 0.01 3.01
CA TYR A 80 -8.74 -0.54 4.34
C TYR A 80 -7.45 -1.09 4.97
N VAL A 81 -6.70 -1.92 4.23
CA VAL A 81 -5.40 -2.44 4.66
C VAL A 81 -4.33 -2.08 3.64
N LEU A 82 -3.23 -1.49 4.10
CA LEU A 82 -2.10 -1.07 3.29
C LEU A 82 -0.91 -1.99 3.52
N PHE A 83 -0.32 -2.51 2.43
CA PHE A 83 0.85 -3.38 2.47
C PHE A 83 2.06 -2.63 1.92
N TYR A 84 3.01 -2.36 2.82
CA TYR A 84 4.26 -1.66 2.55
C TYR A 84 5.45 -2.59 2.65
N GLU A 85 6.38 -2.48 1.71
CA GLU A 85 7.67 -3.17 1.76
C GLU A 85 8.79 -2.17 2.03
N ARG A 86 9.78 -2.58 2.83
CA ARG A 86 10.96 -1.76 3.10
C ARG A 86 11.83 -1.70 1.84
N LYS A 87 12.20 -0.49 1.42
CA LYS A 87 13.19 -0.31 0.35
C LYS A 87 14.53 -0.87 0.83
N LYS A 88 15.15 -1.71 0.00
CA LYS A 88 16.55 -2.11 0.21
C LYS A 88 17.42 -0.86 0.03
N SER A 89 18.32 -0.66 0.99
CA SER A 89 19.39 0.35 0.91
C SER A 89 20.38 0.01 -0.20
#